data_AF-A0A9X3EJI9-F1
#
_entry.id   AF-A0A9X3EJI9-F1
#
_cell.length_a   1.000
_cell.length_b   1.000
_cell.length_c   1.000
_cell.angle_alpha   90.00
_cell.angle_beta   90.00
_cell.angle_gamma   90.00
#
_symmetry.space_group_name_H-M   'P 1'
#
loop_
_entity.id
_entity.type
_entity.pdbx_description
1 polymer ?
#
loop_
_entity_poly.entity_id
_entity_poly.type
_entity_poly.pdbx_seq_one_letter_code
_entity_poly.pdbx_strand_id
1 'polypeptide(L)'
;MTLVGLSGPPGNAALHPLVVANRDELVVLDENDDVLYSGADLVGWFVLLEKDNDTKWGQIVAYNPTEPPLDDNGRPFTTYAIAFTDASGPIVTTKNVCPTYWNEPSNPVLTIIAGETYDRVGKSVDLIDGDWVTFACKDEAAFKAKALGYEQNVEFAQTGAPATRQQQDATLKMITADYCGTGFSFTEQNTSIFWGNTAGTVVPKVDTNDPDEVEGIEAVWDDSGAICLSTPRKEDVADVLAECPVAIPDCANVNWANMTHEWVTWKPL
;
A
#
# COMPACT_ATOMS: atom_id res chain seq x y z
N MET A 1 14.38 -5.61 -11.05
CA MET A 1 13.53 -6.72 -11.54
C MET A 1 12.57 -6.07 -12.49
N THR A 2 12.57 -6.50 -13.74
CA THR A 2 11.79 -5.92 -14.82
C THR A 2 10.63 -6.87 -15.12
N LEU A 3 9.44 -6.33 -15.26
CA LEU A 3 8.30 -7.10 -15.69
C LEU A 3 8.39 -7.32 -17.21
N VAL A 4 8.30 -8.59 -17.61
CA VAL A 4 8.46 -9.00 -19.02
C VAL A 4 7.11 -9.11 -19.72
N GLY A 5 6.07 -9.56 -18.99
CA GLY A 5 4.71 -9.63 -19.52
C GLY A 5 3.87 -10.74 -18.88
N LEU A 6 2.74 -11.02 -19.52
CA LEU A 6 1.82 -12.10 -19.19
C LEU A 6 1.89 -13.21 -20.24
N SER A 7 1.83 -14.46 -19.79
CA SER A 7 1.71 -15.62 -20.65
C SER A 7 0.51 -16.46 -20.23
N GLY A 8 -0.22 -16.98 -21.21
CA GLY A 8 -1.36 -17.85 -20.93
C GLY A 8 -0.95 -19.20 -20.33
N PRO A 9 -1.93 -20.02 -19.92
CA PRO A 9 -1.68 -21.38 -19.48
C PRO A 9 -0.94 -22.23 -20.55
N PRO A 10 -0.36 -23.38 -20.18
CA PRO A 10 0.35 -24.26 -21.11
C PRO A 10 -0.51 -24.58 -22.34
N GLY A 11 -0.15 -24.03 -23.50
CA GLY A 11 -0.93 -24.07 -24.75
C GLY A 11 -1.05 -22.72 -25.46
N ASN A 12 -0.89 -21.61 -24.72
CA ASN A 12 -0.84 -20.25 -25.28
C ASN A 12 0.52 -19.60 -24.96
N ALA A 13 1.50 -19.82 -25.83
CA ALA A 13 2.90 -19.40 -25.61
C ALA A 13 3.18 -17.93 -25.95
N ALA A 14 2.16 -17.15 -26.37
CA ALA A 14 2.34 -15.75 -26.64
C ALA A 14 2.62 -15.00 -25.32
N LEU A 15 3.63 -14.13 -25.38
CA LEU A 15 3.90 -13.16 -24.32
C LEU A 15 3.17 -11.87 -24.69
N HIS A 16 2.31 -11.41 -23.79
CA HIS A 16 1.58 -10.17 -23.92
C HIS A 16 2.18 -9.11 -22.99
N PRO A 17 2.20 -7.83 -23.37
CA PRO A 17 2.57 -6.76 -22.45
C PRO A 17 1.62 -6.78 -21.25
N LEU A 18 2.14 -6.50 -20.06
CA LEU A 18 1.27 -6.22 -18.92
C LEU A 18 0.75 -4.80 -19.08
N VAL A 19 -0.56 -4.65 -19.16
CA VAL A 19 -1.19 -3.34 -19.11
C VAL A 19 -2.12 -3.30 -17.92
N VAL A 20 -2.16 -2.15 -17.24
CA VAL A 20 -3.17 -1.87 -16.22
C VAL A 20 -4.24 -1.01 -16.85
N ALA A 21 -5.46 -1.55 -16.97
CA ALA A 21 -6.61 -0.79 -17.42
C ALA A 21 -7.53 -0.47 -16.24
N ASN A 22 -8.37 0.57 -16.42
CA ASN A 22 -9.36 0.98 -15.41
C ASN A 22 -8.77 1.16 -14.00
N ARG A 23 -7.50 1.61 -13.95
CA ARG A 23 -6.72 2.05 -12.78
C ARG A 23 -6.07 0.94 -11.96
N ASP A 24 -6.68 -0.26 -11.88
CA ASP A 24 -6.27 -1.30 -10.90
C ASP A 24 -6.26 -2.73 -11.45
N GLU A 25 -6.59 -2.93 -12.73
CA GLU A 25 -6.84 -4.26 -13.27
C GLU A 25 -5.81 -4.65 -14.32
N LEU A 26 -5.24 -5.84 -14.15
CA LEU A 26 -4.46 -6.47 -15.19
C LEU A 26 -5.33 -6.78 -16.40
N VAL A 27 -4.84 -6.36 -17.56
CA VAL A 27 -5.44 -6.72 -18.84
C VAL A 27 -4.38 -7.21 -19.82
N VAL A 28 -4.84 -8.07 -20.72
CA VAL A 28 -4.11 -8.48 -21.91
C VAL A 28 -4.78 -7.80 -23.09
N LEU A 29 -4.00 -7.07 -23.88
CA LEU A 29 -4.48 -6.39 -25.09
C LEU A 29 -4.17 -7.22 -26.35
N ASP A 30 -4.95 -7.01 -27.41
CA ASP A 30 -4.62 -7.46 -28.77
C ASP A 30 -3.74 -6.45 -29.52
N GLU A 31 -3.52 -6.68 -30.82
CA GLU A 31 -2.73 -5.80 -31.69
C GLU A 31 -3.37 -4.44 -31.99
N ASN A 32 -4.64 -4.26 -31.61
CA ASN A 32 -5.41 -3.02 -31.79
C ASN A 32 -5.69 -2.29 -30.45
N ASP A 33 -5.00 -2.69 -29.38
CA ASP A 33 -5.20 -2.21 -28.01
C ASP A 33 -6.58 -2.55 -27.40
N ASP A 34 -7.29 -3.54 -27.95
CA ASP A 34 -8.55 -4.04 -27.40
C ASP A 34 -8.28 -5.08 -26.29
N VAL A 35 -9.05 -5.01 -25.20
CA VAL A 35 -8.93 -5.95 -24.06
C VAL A 35 -9.38 -7.36 -24.49
N LEU A 36 -8.45 -8.31 -24.51
CA LEU A 36 -8.68 -9.74 -24.76
C LEU A 36 -9.04 -10.52 -23.49
N TYR A 37 -8.33 -10.25 -22.41
CA TYR A 37 -8.50 -10.94 -21.12
C TYR A 37 -8.31 -9.95 -19.98
N SER A 38 -9.10 -10.08 -18.93
CA SER A 38 -9.03 -9.24 -17.75
C SER A 38 -9.55 -9.97 -16.51
N GLY A 39 -9.20 -9.46 -15.33
CA GLY A 39 -9.77 -9.92 -14.07
C GLY A 39 -9.72 -11.44 -13.85
N ALA A 40 -10.89 -12.06 -13.69
CA ALA A 40 -11.00 -13.50 -13.45
C ALA A 40 -10.50 -14.37 -14.62
N ASP A 41 -10.51 -13.85 -15.87
CA ASP A 41 -10.03 -14.59 -17.04
C ASP A 41 -8.51 -14.82 -17.01
N LEU A 42 -7.80 -14.04 -16.18
CA LEU A 42 -6.37 -14.17 -15.97
C LEU A 42 -5.99 -15.23 -14.93
N VAL A 43 -6.96 -15.84 -14.23
CA VAL A 43 -6.67 -16.97 -13.34
C VAL A 43 -6.14 -18.15 -14.16
N GLY A 44 -4.96 -18.64 -13.78
CA GLY A 44 -4.20 -19.66 -14.48
C GLY A 44 -3.07 -19.12 -15.36
N TRP A 45 -3.05 -17.81 -15.63
CA TRP A 45 -1.98 -17.14 -16.39
C TRP A 45 -0.72 -16.95 -15.55
N PHE A 46 0.40 -16.70 -16.24
CA PHE A 46 1.70 -16.47 -15.63
C PHE A 46 2.18 -15.04 -15.82
N VAL A 47 2.64 -14.43 -14.73
CA VAL A 47 3.43 -13.20 -14.71
C VAL A 47 4.90 -13.58 -14.84
N LEU A 48 5.58 -13.02 -15.82
CA LEU A 48 7.02 -13.19 -16.03
C LEU A 48 7.77 -11.98 -15.52
N LEU A 49 8.73 -12.25 -14.63
CA LEU A 49 9.62 -11.24 -14.08
C LEU A 49 11.06 -11.61 -14.40
N GLU A 50 11.87 -10.65 -14.82
CA GLU A 50 13.28 -10.84 -15.11
C GLU A 50 14.14 -10.06 -14.12
N LYS A 51 15.17 -10.71 -13.57
CA LYS A 51 16.16 -10.04 -12.73
C LYS A 51 17.52 -10.63 -13.06
N ASP A 52 18.49 -9.81 -13.43
CA ASP A 52 19.88 -10.26 -13.69
C ASP A 52 19.96 -11.40 -14.74
N ASN A 53 19.12 -11.33 -15.79
CA ASN A 53 18.91 -12.37 -16.83
C ASN A 53 18.29 -13.68 -16.34
N ASP A 54 17.80 -13.74 -15.09
CA ASP A 54 17.02 -14.86 -14.57
C ASP A 54 15.52 -14.56 -14.70
N THR A 55 14.80 -15.38 -15.47
CA THR A 55 13.34 -15.33 -15.53
C THR A 55 12.73 -16.08 -14.35
N LYS A 56 11.81 -15.43 -13.64
CA LYS A 56 10.97 -16.01 -12.59
C LYS A 56 9.50 -15.96 -13.03
N TRP A 57 8.77 -16.99 -12.66
CA TRP A 57 7.38 -17.19 -13.04
C TRP A 57 6.51 -17.17 -11.79
N GLY A 58 5.44 -16.39 -11.82
CA GLY A 58 4.36 -16.46 -10.84
C GLY A 58 3.04 -16.72 -11.54
N GLN A 59 2.27 -17.71 -11.09
CA GLN A 59 0.94 -17.98 -11.62
C GLN A 59 -0.10 -17.14 -10.87
N ILE A 60 -1.00 -16.48 -11.59
CA ILE A 60 -2.21 -15.89 -11.01
C ILE A 60 -3.15 -17.04 -10.66
N VAL A 61 -3.40 -17.27 -9.38
CA VAL A 61 -4.18 -18.42 -8.89
C VAL A 61 -5.51 -18.03 -8.25
N ALA A 62 -5.70 -16.75 -7.92
CA ALA A 62 -6.97 -16.21 -7.48
C ALA A 62 -7.09 -14.72 -7.83
N TYR A 63 -8.33 -14.24 -7.85
CA TYR A 63 -8.74 -12.88 -8.15
C TYR A 63 -9.91 -12.49 -7.26
N ASN A 64 -9.89 -11.27 -6.72
CA ASN A 64 -11.00 -10.68 -5.96
C ASN A 64 -11.26 -9.26 -6.52
N PRO A 65 -12.42 -9.01 -7.16
CA PRO A 65 -12.77 -7.69 -7.70
C PRO A 65 -13.31 -6.71 -6.64
N THR A 66 -13.48 -7.16 -5.40
CA THR A 66 -14.28 -6.49 -4.38
C THR A 66 -13.53 -6.37 -3.05
N GLU A 67 -12.22 -6.17 -3.08
CA GLU A 67 -11.48 -5.86 -1.86
C GLU A 67 -12.02 -4.55 -1.28
N PRO A 68 -12.48 -4.55 -0.02
CA PRO A 68 -13.05 -3.34 0.57
C PRO A 68 -11.96 -2.29 0.80
N PRO A 69 -12.27 -1.00 0.61
CA PRO A 69 -11.36 0.07 0.98
C PRO A 69 -11.28 0.22 2.51
N LEU A 70 -10.30 1.02 2.95
CA LEU A 70 -10.11 1.42 4.35
C LEU A 70 -10.71 2.81 4.65
N ASP A 71 -11.09 3.57 3.63
CA ASP A 71 -11.89 4.79 3.78
C ASP A 71 -13.40 4.46 3.83
N ASP A 72 -14.21 5.40 4.30
CA ASP A 72 -15.63 5.16 4.55
C ASP A 72 -16.49 5.23 3.27
N ASN A 73 -15.96 5.82 2.19
CA ASN A 73 -16.69 6.09 0.95
C ASN A 73 -15.94 5.67 -0.32
N GLY A 74 -14.81 4.98 -0.20
CA GLY A 74 -14.00 4.62 -1.34
C GLY A 74 -14.59 3.47 -2.13
N ARG A 75 -13.95 3.24 -3.27
CA ARG A 75 -14.35 2.19 -4.19
C ARG A 75 -13.66 0.89 -3.79
N PRO A 76 -14.36 -0.25 -3.83
CA PRO A 76 -13.69 -1.53 -3.86
C PRO A 76 -12.68 -1.60 -5.00
N PHE A 77 -11.57 -2.27 -4.74
CA PHE A 77 -10.47 -2.44 -5.68
C PHE A 77 -10.13 -3.92 -5.86
N THR A 78 -9.30 -4.18 -6.86
CA THR A 78 -8.94 -5.54 -7.24
C THR A 78 -7.75 -6.04 -6.44
N THR A 79 -7.80 -7.30 -6.00
CA THR A 79 -6.62 -8.04 -5.53
C THR A 79 -6.46 -9.37 -6.26
N TYR A 80 -5.21 -9.83 -6.31
CA TYR A 80 -4.78 -11.07 -6.93
C TYR A 80 -4.04 -11.94 -5.92
N ALA A 81 -4.06 -13.26 -6.12
CA ALA A 81 -3.08 -14.16 -5.56
C ALA A 81 -2.13 -14.57 -6.68
N ILE A 82 -0.85 -14.19 -6.57
CA ILE A 82 0.19 -14.68 -7.46
C ILE A 82 1.01 -15.68 -6.65
N ALA A 83 1.23 -16.87 -7.19
CA ALA A 83 1.94 -17.94 -6.51
C ALA A 83 3.08 -18.50 -7.36
N PHE A 84 4.16 -18.92 -6.71
CA PHE A 84 5.32 -19.52 -7.36
C PHE A 84 5.65 -20.87 -6.72
N THR A 85 6.31 -21.73 -7.50
CA THR A 85 6.80 -23.02 -7.01
C THR A 85 8.14 -22.83 -6.31
N ASP A 86 8.19 -23.18 -5.02
CA ASP A 86 9.42 -23.25 -4.24
C ASP A 86 9.92 -24.69 -4.15
N ALA A 87 11.07 -24.95 -4.77
CA ALA A 87 11.77 -26.23 -4.78
C ALA A 87 13.09 -26.18 -4.00
N SER A 88 13.30 -25.18 -3.14
CA SER A 88 14.51 -25.05 -2.32
C SER A 88 14.62 -26.09 -1.20
N GLY A 89 13.50 -26.69 -0.80
CA GLY A 89 13.42 -27.73 0.23
C GLY A 89 13.26 -29.15 -0.33
N PRO A 90 13.18 -30.16 0.56
CA PRO A 90 12.94 -31.57 0.16
C PRO A 90 11.54 -31.82 -0.39
N ILE A 91 10.61 -30.88 -0.15
CA ILE A 91 9.23 -30.91 -0.61
C ILE A 91 9.01 -29.67 -1.48
N VAL A 92 8.57 -29.89 -2.71
CA VAL A 92 8.15 -28.82 -3.61
C VAL A 92 6.83 -28.26 -3.08
N THR A 93 6.80 -26.95 -2.80
CA THR A 93 5.63 -26.26 -2.28
C THR A 93 5.25 -25.10 -3.20
N THR A 94 3.98 -24.71 -3.17
CA THR A 94 3.52 -23.50 -3.86
C THR A 94 3.34 -22.40 -2.82
N LYS A 95 3.96 -21.25 -3.06
CA LYS A 95 3.95 -20.11 -2.13
C LYS A 95 3.34 -18.89 -2.76
N ASN A 96 2.62 -18.10 -1.97
CA ASN A 96 2.19 -16.75 -2.38
C ASN A 96 3.43 -15.87 -2.62
N VAL A 97 3.37 -14.88 -3.52
CA VAL A 97 4.45 -13.90 -3.68
C VAL A 97 4.58 -12.96 -2.49
N CYS A 98 3.49 -12.75 -1.74
CA CYS A 98 3.49 -11.94 -0.52
C CYS A 98 4.05 -12.73 0.67
N PRO A 99 5.18 -12.31 1.29
CA PRO A 99 5.89 -13.11 2.30
C PRO A 99 5.07 -13.52 3.51
N THR A 100 4.26 -12.61 4.04
CA THR A 100 3.40 -12.84 5.21
C THR A 100 2.34 -13.92 4.95
N TYR A 101 1.99 -14.14 3.68
CA TYR A 101 0.96 -15.08 3.24
C TYR A 101 1.55 -16.26 2.46
N TRP A 102 2.85 -16.56 2.60
CA TRP A 102 3.53 -17.63 1.85
C TRP A 102 2.79 -18.96 1.85
N ASN A 103 2.19 -19.36 2.97
CA ASN A 103 1.49 -20.63 3.10
C ASN A 103 0.02 -20.61 2.63
N GLU A 104 -0.42 -19.47 2.08
CA GLU A 104 -1.78 -19.24 1.59
C GLU A 104 -1.73 -18.89 0.09
N PRO A 105 -1.34 -19.84 -0.78
CA PRO A 105 -1.04 -19.54 -2.18
C PRO A 105 -2.25 -18.99 -2.95
N SER A 106 -3.47 -19.31 -2.54
CA SER A 106 -4.70 -18.84 -3.17
C SER A 106 -5.34 -17.63 -2.50
N ASN A 107 -4.73 -17.04 -1.48
CA ASN A 107 -5.30 -15.86 -0.79
C ASN A 107 -4.99 -14.58 -1.60
N PRO A 108 -6.00 -13.84 -2.11
CA PRO A 108 -5.80 -12.68 -2.97
C PRO A 108 -5.42 -11.44 -2.14
N VAL A 109 -4.14 -11.34 -1.79
CA VAL A 109 -3.57 -10.34 -0.87
C VAL A 109 -2.63 -9.36 -1.55
N LEU A 110 -2.59 -9.35 -2.88
CA LEU A 110 -1.74 -8.45 -3.65
C LEU A 110 -2.61 -7.52 -4.49
N THR A 111 -2.34 -6.22 -4.44
CA THR A 111 -2.95 -5.22 -5.33
C THR A 111 -1.91 -4.67 -6.29
N ILE A 112 -2.39 -3.99 -7.32
CA ILE A 112 -1.58 -3.41 -8.38
C ILE A 112 -1.79 -1.90 -8.40
N ILE A 113 -0.68 -1.17 -8.48
CA ILE A 113 -0.66 0.29 -8.51
C ILE A 113 0.13 0.71 -9.75
N ALA A 114 -0.53 1.39 -10.69
CA ALA A 114 0.07 1.82 -11.93
C ALA A 114 0.73 3.21 -11.82
N GLY A 115 1.89 3.36 -12.46
CA GLY A 115 2.64 4.61 -12.58
C GLY A 115 3.27 5.14 -11.29
N GLU A 116 3.33 4.34 -10.23
CA GLU A 116 3.95 4.73 -8.97
C GLU A 116 5.08 3.78 -8.61
N THR A 117 6.15 4.34 -8.06
CA THR A 117 7.18 3.60 -7.32
C THR A 117 7.22 4.08 -5.88
N TYR A 118 7.63 3.18 -4.99
CA TYR A 118 7.65 3.44 -3.56
C TYR A 118 9.08 3.32 -3.05
N ASP A 119 9.65 4.43 -2.57
CA ASP A 119 10.94 4.41 -1.91
C ASP A 119 10.80 3.80 -0.51
N ARG A 120 11.32 2.58 -0.36
CA ARG A 120 11.34 1.87 0.92
C ARG A 120 12.24 2.53 1.96
N VAL A 121 13.22 3.33 1.55
CA VAL A 121 14.08 4.09 2.45
C VAL A 121 13.34 5.35 2.86
N GLY A 122 13.19 6.36 2.00
CA GLY A 122 12.60 7.66 2.36
C GLY A 122 11.09 7.71 2.56
N LYS A 123 10.37 6.57 2.42
CA LYS A 123 8.90 6.47 2.54
C LYS A 123 8.19 7.52 1.71
N SER A 124 8.47 7.51 0.41
CA SER A 124 7.91 8.48 -0.52
C SER A 124 7.51 7.82 -1.86
N VAL A 125 6.58 8.45 -2.59
CA VAL A 125 5.96 7.89 -3.80
C VAL A 125 6.43 8.56 -5.08
N ASP A 126 7.40 8.00 -5.79
CA ASP A 126 7.82 8.56 -7.08
C ASP A 126 6.81 8.25 -8.19
N LEU A 127 6.22 9.32 -8.74
CA LEU A 127 5.34 9.26 -9.89
C LEU A 127 6.17 9.11 -11.15
N ILE A 128 5.85 8.09 -11.93
CA ILE A 128 6.51 7.72 -13.17
C ILE A 128 5.46 7.48 -14.24
N ASP A 129 5.89 7.13 -15.45
CA ASP A 129 4.96 6.84 -16.54
C ASP A 129 4.06 5.62 -16.21
N GLY A 130 2.91 5.57 -16.90
CA GLY A 130 1.88 4.54 -16.68
C GLY A 130 2.30 3.12 -17.07
N ASP A 131 3.50 2.94 -17.64
CA ASP A 131 4.04 1.64 -18.05
C ASP A 131 4.65 0.89 -16.86
N TRP A 132 4.87 1.58 -15.73
CA TRP A 132 5.32 0.93 -14.50
C TRP A 132 4.17 0.40 -13.66
N VAL A 133 4.42 -0.75 -13.03
CA VAL A 133 3.49 -1.38 -12.11
C VAL A 133 4.18 -1.73 -10.80
N THR A 134 3.61 -1.26 -9.68
CA THR A 134 3.96 -1.72 -8.34
C THR A 134 3.00 -2.82 -7.90
N PHE A 135 3.58 -3.95 -7.50
CA PHE A 135 2.87 -5.01 -6.78
C PHE A 135 2.96 -4.73 -5.28
N ALA A 136 1.81 -4.52 -4.64
CA ALA A 136 1.76 -4.17 -3.22
C ALA A 136 1.02 -5.26 -2.42
N CYS A 137 1.65 -5.77 -1.38
CA CYS A 137 1.06 -6.79 -0.52
C CYS A 137 0.20 -6.18 0.60
N LYS A 138 -0.86 -6.87 1.02
CA LYS A 138 -1.89 -6.40 1.97
C LYS A 138 -1.34 -5.85 3.29
N ASP A 139 -0.22 -6.37 3.73
CA ASP A 139 0.47 -5.99 4.96
C ASP A 139 1.46 -4.82 4.78
N GLU A 140 1.72 -4.38 3.56
CA GLU A 140 2.63 -3.28 3.23
C GLU A 140 1.94 -1.92 3.17
N ALA A 141 2.74 -0.85 3.33
CA ALA A 141 2.24 0.52 3.35
C ALA A 141 1.62 0.96 2.01
N ALA A 142 2.17 0.53 0.87
CA ALA A 142 1.64 0.87 -0.45
C ALA A 142 0.21 0.33 -0.67
N PHE A 143 -0.06 -0.91 -0.24
CA PHE A 143 -1.42 -1.48 -0.34
C PHE A 143 -2.40 -0.68 0.51
N LYS A 144 -2.01 -0.35 1.74
CA LYS A 144 -2.86 0.41 2.67
C LYS A 144 -3.10 1.84 2.16
N ALA A 145 -2.10 2.49 1.57
CA ALA A 145 -2.25 3.81 0.95
C ALA A 145 -3.26 3.76 -0.21
N LYS A 146 -3.19 2.74 -1.08
CA LYS A 146 -4.21 2.50 -2.12
C LYS A 146 -5.59 2.29 -1.50
N ALA A 147 -5.69 1.44 -0.48
CA ALA A 147 -6.96 1.13 0.17
C ALA A 147 -7.59 2.35 0.87
N LEU A 148 -6.78 3.34 1.26
CA LEU A 148 -7.23 4.62 1.80
C LEU A 148 -7.56 5.67 0.70
N GLY A 149 -7.42 5.32 -0.58
CA GLY A 149 -7.73 6.19 -1.72
C GLY A 149 -6.59 7.14 -2.14
N TYR A 150 -5.36 6.92 -1.68
CA TYR A 150 -4.21 7.82 -1.93
C TYR A 150 -3.36 7.39 -3.15
N GLU A 151 -3.95 6.84 -4.20
CA GLU A 151 -3.22 6.57 -5.45
C GLU A 151 -3.48 7.66 -6.51
N GLN A 152 -2.52 7.88 -7.40
CA GLN A 152 -2.53 8.98 -8.37
C GLN A 152 -3.60 8.85 -9.46
N ASN A 153 -4.17 7.66 -9.63
CA ASN A 153 -5.09 7.36 -10.74
C ASN A 153 -6.56 7.41 -10.32
N VAL A 154 -6.85 7.58 -9.03
CA VAL A 154 -8.23 7.68 -8.51
C VAL A 154 -8.53 9.09 -8.06
N GLU A 155 -9.82 9.41 -8.00
CA GLU A 155 -10.27 10.67 -7.44
C GLU A 155 -10.24 10.56 -5.91
N PHE A 156 -9.38 11.35 -5.27
CA PHE A 156 -9.27 11.39 -3.82
C PHE A 156 -10.43 12.18 -3.24
N ALA A 157 -11.10 11.63 -2.22
CA ALA A 157 -12.14 12.31 -1.46
C ALA A 157 -13.27 12.95 -2.29
N GLN A 158 -13.56 12.40 -3.48
CA GLN A 158 -14.54 12.97 -4.42
C GLN A 158 -14.25 14.46 -4.74
N THR A 159 -12.97 14.84 -4.73
CA THR A 159 -12.50 16.22 -4.95
C THR A 159 -12.43 16.60 -6.43
N GLY A 160 -12.69 15.66 -7.35
CA GLY A 160 -12.42 15.79 -8.77
C GLY A 160 -10.95 15.66 -9.16
N ALA A 161 -10.03 15.39 -8.22
CA ALA A 161 -8.60 15.24 -8.47
C ALA A 161 -8.00 14.07 -7.67
N PRO A 162 -6.87 13.49 -8.12
CA PRO A 162 -6.10 12.55 -7.32
C PRO A 162 -5.44 13.17 -6.09
N ALA A 163 -5.06 12.32 -5.14
CA ALA A 163 -4.27 12.73 -3.99
C ALA A 163 -2.95 13.35 -4.45
N THR A 164 -2.50 14.42 -3.79
CA THR A 164 -1.19 15.01 -4.12
C THR A 164 -0.05 14.13 -3.63
N ARG A 165 1.13 14.27 -4.21
CA ARG A 165 2.35 13.60 -3.72
C ARG A 165 2.58 13.84 -2.22
N GLN A 166 2.33 15.05 -1.72
CA GLN A 166 2.47 15.32 -0.28
C GLN A 166 1.51 14.47 0.55
N GLN A 167 0.26 14.32 0.11
CA GLN A 167 -0.73 13.48 0.79
C GLN A 167 -0.33 12.00 0.77
N GLN A 168 0.22 11.52 -0.35
CA GLN A 168 0.73 10.15 -0.47
C GLN A 168 1.92 9.89 0.48
N ASP A 169 2.89 10.81 0.50
CA ASP A 169 4.07 10.73 1.37
C ASP A 169 3.67 10.79 2.85
N ALA A 170 2.74 11.67 3.23
CA ALA A 170 2.20 11.74 4.58
C ALA A 170 1.52 10.43 4.99
N THR A 171 0.76 9.82 4.06
CA THR A 171 0.08 8.53 4.27
C THR A 171 1.07 7.41 4.51
N LEU A 172 2.13 7.32 3.71
CA LEU A 172 3.18 6.32 3.91
C LEU A 172 3.87 6.47 5.26
N LYS A 173 4.27 7.70 5.60
CA LYS A 173 4.93 7.99 6.89
C LYS A 173 4.04 7.67 8.07
N MET A 174 2.76 8.04 8.01
CA MET A 174 1.76 7.69 9.01
C MET A 174 1.63 6.17 9.18
N ILE A 175 1.47 5.42 8.08
CA ILE A 175 1.30 3.96 8.14
C ILE A 175 2.54 3.30 8.74
N THR A 176 3.75 3.76 8.39
CA THR A 176 5.01 3.20 8.88
C THR A 176 5.50 3.82 10.19
N ALA A 177 4.74 4.71 10.81
CA ALA A 177 5.18 5.47 11.98
C ALA A 177 6.55 6.14 11.76
N ASP A 178 6.81 6.71 10.58
CA ASP A 178 8.05 7.46 10.31
C ASP A 178 7.93 8.87 10.89
N TYR A 179 7.90 8.95 12.23
CA TYR A 179 7.69 10.18 12.96
C TYR A 179 8.70 11.26 12.57
N CYS A 180 9.96 10.85 12.36
CA CYS A 180 11.06 11.77 12.07
C CYS A 180 11.14 12.20 10.59
N GLY A 181 10.41 11.54 9.69
CA GLY A 181 10.52 11.75 8.23
C GLY A 181 11.85 11.30 7.63
N THR A 182 12.57 10.39 8.30
CA THR A 182 13.91 9.95 7.89
C THR A 182 13.89 8.62 7.15
N GLY A 183 12.72 8.01 7.05
CA GLY A 183 12.54 6.69 6.49
C GLY A 183 12.54 5.56 7.52
N PHE A 184 12.82 5.87 8.79
CA PHE A 184 12.86 4.88 9.84
C PHE A 184 11.45 4.53 10.32
N SER A 185 11.14 3.24 10.40
CA SER A 185 9.82 2.76 10.81
C SER A 185 9.81 2.49 12.32
N PHE A 186 9.04 3.26 13.09
CA PHE A 186 8.82 3.02 14.53
C PHE A 186 7.61 2.11 14.80
N THR A 187 7.15 1.39 13.78
CA THR A 187 6.09 0.38 13.87
C THR A 187 6.53 -0.93 13.26
N GLU A 188 5.77 -1.97 13.54
CA GLU A 188 5.83 -3.25 12.83
C GLU A 188 4.46 -3.63 12.27
N GLN A 189 4.45 -4.69 11.46
CA GLN A 189 3.21 -5.26 10.91
C GLN A 189 2.24 -5.64 12.05
N ASN A 190 0.94 -5.53 11.78
CA ASN A 190 -0.14 -5.82 12.73
C ASN A 190 -0.18 -4.94 13.99
N THR A 191 0.54 -3.81 14.00
CA THR A 191 0.35 -2.78 15.03
C THR A 191 -0.95 -2.02 14.76
N SER A 192 -1.84 -1.98 15.74
CA SER A 192 -3.13 -1.30 15.62
C SER A 192 -2.98 0.19 15.82
N ILE A 193 -3.74 0.97 15.05
CA ILE A 193 -3.85 2.42 15.18
C ILE A 193 -5.28 2.86 14.82
N PHE A 194 -5.71 3.96 15.41
CA PHE A 194 -6.86 4.71 14.90
C PHE A 194 -6.36 5.92 14.12
N TRP A 195 -7.08 6.28 13.06
CA TRP A 195 -6.67 7.35 12.17
C TRP A 195 -7.88 8.14 11.69
N GLY A 196 -7.61 9.36 11.25
CA GLY A 196 -8.55 10.17 10.50
C GLY A 196 -7.78 11.16 9.63
N ASN A 197 -8.36 11.51 8.49
CA ASN A 197 -7.75 12.48 7.58
C ASN A 197 -8.50 13.82 7.57
N THR A 198 -7.79 14.87 7.15
CA THR A 198 -8.35 16.22 7.04
C THR A 198 -9.52 16.30 6.06
N ALA A 199 -9.55 15.45 5.03
CA ALA A 199 -10.64 15.38 4.07
C ALA A 199 -11.93 14.74 4.63
N GLY A 200 -11.85 14.06 5.79
CA GLY A 200 -12.98 13.39 6.41
C GLY A 200 -13.50 12.17 5.65
N THR A 201 -12.71 11.61 4.73
CA THR A 201 -13.04 10.32 4.08
C THR A 201 -12.73 9.13 4.97
N VAL A 202 -11.87 9.34 5.96
CA VAL A 202 -11.50 8.35 6.96
C VAL A 202 -11.81 8.95 8.32
N VAL A 203 -12.79 8.37 9.03
CA VAL A 203 -13.14 8.77 10.39
C VAL A 203 -12.73 7.65 11.37
N PRO A 204 -12.16 7.99 12.54
CA PRO A 204 -11.91 6.99 13.58
C PRO A 204 -13.19 6.23 13.94
N LYS A 205 -13.09 4.90 14.04
CA LYS A 205 -14.22 4.02 14.39
C LYS A 205 -14.46 3.93 15.91
N VAL A 206 -14.03 4.96 16.63
CA VAL A 206 -13.99 5.11 18.10
C VAL A 206 -14.27 6.56 18.48
N ASP A 207 -14.73 6.80 19.70
CA ASP A 207 -14.72 8.14 20.29
C ASP A 207 -13.28 8.48 20.72
N THR A 208 -12.63 9.34 19.95
CA THR A 208 -11.25 9.77 20.22
C THR A 208 -11.10 10.64 21.48
N ASN A 209 -12.19 10.95 22.18
CA ASN A 209 -12.20 11.61 23.47
C ASN A 209 -12.53 10.64 24.63
N ASP A 210 -12.84 9.39 24.35
CA ASP A 210 -13.13 8.38 25.37
C ASP A 210 -11.82 7.75 25.88
N PRO A 211 -11.42 8.00 27.14
CA PRO A 211 -10.22 7.40 27.72
C PRO A 211 -10.33 5.89 27.95
N ASP A 212 -11.52 5.30 27.74
CA ASP A 212 -11.74 3.84 27.73
C ASP A 212 -11.63 3.23 26.32
N GLU A 213 -11.35 4.03 25.27
CA GLU A 213 -11.08 3.56 23.90
C GLU A 213 -9.67 3.92 23.38
N VAL A 214 -9.14 5.08 23.77
CA VAL A 214 -7.83 5.57 23.30
C VAL A 214 -6.93 6.04 24.45
N GLU A 215 -5.63 5.76 24.35
CA GLU A 215 -4.63 6.34 25.27
C GLU A 215 -4.46 7.85 25.05
N GLY A 216 -4.65 8.30 23.81
CA GLY A 216 -4.52 9.69 23.40
C GLY A 216 -4.12 9.85 21.93
N ILE A 217 -3.83 11.10 21.54
CA ILE A 217 -3.25 11.39 20.22
C ILE A 217 -1.88 10.71 20.14
N GLU A 218 -1.70 9.90 19.10
CA GLU A 218 -0.38 9.39 18.75
C GLU A 218 0.42 10.54 18.14
N ALA A 219 0.04 10.99 16.96
CA ALA A 219 0.73 12.01 16.19
C ALA A 219 -0.19 12.69 15.17
N VAL A 220 0.25 13.84 14.69
CA VAL A 220 -0.33 14.58 13.56
C VAL A 220 0.72 14.64 12.45
N TRP A 221 0.31 14.44 11.19
CA TRP A 221 1.23 14.10 10.11
C TRP A 221 1.11 15.02 8.90
N ASP A 222 2.26 15.36 8.31
CA ASP A 222 2.39 15.91 6.96
C ASP A 222 3.39 15.08 6.14
N ASP A 223 3.77 15.58 4.95
CA ASP A 223 4.68 14.90 4.04
C ASP A 223 6.12 14.79 4.57
N SER A 224 6.46 15.58 5.59
CA SER A 224 7.77 15.60 6.26
C SER A 224 7.85 14.69 7.49
N GLY A 225 6.73 14.12 7.96
CA GLY A 225 6.69 13.26 9.15
C GLY A 225 5.64 13.74 10.15
N ALA A 226 5.89 13.49 11.43
CA ALA A 226 5.02 13.95 12.49
C ALA A 226 5.30 15.43 12.81
N ILE A 227 4.30 16.30 12.62
CA ILE A 227 4.38 17.71 13.03
C ILE A 227 4.32 17.85 14.55
N CYS A 228 3.70 16.86 15.22
CA CYS A 228 3.74 16.67 16.66
C CYS A 228 3.55 15.19 17.00
N LEU A 229 4.05 14.77 18.17
CA LEU A 229 4.02 13.39 18.66
C LEU A 229 3.78 13.41 20.16
N SER A 230 2.79 12.63 20.65
CA SER A 230 2.53 12.49 22.09
C SER A 230 2.76 11.06 22.57
N THR A 231 2.04 10.10 21.99
CA THR A 231 2.08 8.69 22.46
C THR A 231 2.36 7.75 21.29
N PRO A 232 3.64 7.42 21.01
CA PRO A 232 3.97 6.49 19.95
C PRO A 232 3.31 5.12 20.17
N ARG A 233 2.98 4.44 19.08
CA ARG A 233 2.20 3.20 19.13
C ARG A 233 2.95 1.98 19.70
N LYS A 234 4.28 1.99 19.68
CA LYS A 234 5.12 0.84 20.08
C LYS A 234 6.27 1.21 21.03
N GLU A 235 7.06 2.21 20.64
CA GLU A 235 8.26 2.62 21.37
C GLU A 235 7.96 3.70 22.42
N ASP A 236 8.86 3.90 23.38
CA ASP A 236 8.78 5.05 24.28
C ASP A 236 9.05 6.35 23.52
N VAL A 237 8.32 7.41 23.83
CA VAL A 237 8.47 8.71 23.16
C VAL A 237 9.89 9.26 23.28
N ALA A 238 10.57 9.04 24.41
CA ALA A 238 11.95 9.48 24.60
C ALA A 238 12.92 8.75 23.64
N ASP A 239 12.68 7.47 23.38
CA ASP A 239 13.50 6.67 22.45
C ASP A 239 13.27 7.11 21.01
N VAL A 240 12.02 7.38 20.60
CA VAL A 240 11.72 7.95 19.29
C VAL A 240 12.41 9.30 19.10
N LEU A 241 12.28 10.19 20.08
CA LEU A 241 12.85 11.54 20.00
C LEU A 241 14.39 11.55 19.99
N ALA A 242 15.03 10.54 20.58
CA ALA A 242 16.49 10.39 20.55
C ALA A 242 17.02 10.05 19.15
N GLU A 243 16.21 9.40 18.31
CA GLU A 243 16.55 9.02 16.94
C GLU A 243 16.23 10.13 15.91
N CYS A 244 15.34 11.07 16.26
CA CYS A 244 14.95 12.14 15.33
C CYS A 244 16.02 13.24 15.22
N PRO A 245 16.42 13.63 13.99
CA PRO A 245 17.40 14.71 13.78
C PRO A 245 16.84 16.10 14.13
N VAL A 246 15.51 16.23 14.12
CA VAL A 246 14.78 17.44 14.49
C VAL A 246 13.85 17.08 15.64
N ALA A 247 13.83 17.90 16.68
CA ALA A 247 12.94 17.69 17.82
C ALA A 247 11.47 17.85 17.37
N ILE A 248 10.66 16.83 17.64
CA ILE A 248 9.23 16.84 17.40
C ILE A 248 8.54 17.36 18.67
N PRO A 249 7.70 18.40 18.59
CA PRO A 249 7.00 18.90 19.77
C PRO A 249 5.86 17.96 20.19
N ASP A 250 5.54 17.97 21.48
CA ASP A 250 4.34 17.32 22.02
C ASP A 250 3.07 17.96 21.45
N CYS A 251 2.06 17.17 21.08
CA CYS A 251 0.83 17.69 20.48
C CYS A 251 0.00 18.58 21.42
N ALA A 252 0.15 18.46 22.74
CA ALA A 252 -0.48 19.36 23.70
C ALA A 252 0.14 20.77 23.70
N ASN A 253 1.37 20.92 23.18
CA ASN A 253 2.12 22.18 23.17
C ASN A 253 2.07 22.91 21.83
N VAL A 254 1.37 22.37 20.84
CA VAL A 254 1.20 23.01 19.52
C VAL A 254 -0.26 23.12 19.13
N ASN A 255 -0.58 24.17 18.40
CA ASN A 255 -1.91 24.37 17.85
C ASN A 255 -2.02 23.67 16.48
N TRP A 256 -1.82 22.36 16.47
CA TRP A 256 -1.78 21.54 15.25
C TRP A 256 -3.09 21.62 14.44
N ALA A 257 -4.23 21.85 15.11
CA ALA A 257 -5.52 22.04 14.44
C ALA A 257 -5.57 23.26 13.51
N ASN A 258 -4.65 24.22 13.68
CA ASN A 258 -4.48 25.38 12.79
C ASN A 258 -3.24 25.27 11.89
N MET A 259 -2.58 24.11 11.87
CA MET A 259 -1.45 23.81 10.98
C MET A 259 -1.94 22.95 9.81
N THR A 260 -1.26 23.05 8.68
CA THR A 260 -1.49 22.13 7.55
C THR A 260 -1.04 20.72 7.96
N HIS A 261 -1.93 19.75 7.82
CA HIS A 261 -1.67 18.33 8.06
C HIS A 261 -2.64 17.48 7.24
N GLU A 262 -2.27 16.24 6.97
CA GLU A 262 -3.11 15.28 6.26
C GLU A 262 -3.79 14.31 7.23
N TRP A 263 -3.06 13.84 8.25
CA TRP A 263 -3.55 12.80 9.16
C TRP A 263 -3.45 13.19 10.62
N VAL A 264 -4.40 12.69 11.40
CA VAL A 264 -4.29 12.56 12.85
C VAL A 264 -4.42 11.08 13.20
N THR A 265 -3.61 10.62 14.13
CA THR A 265 -3.61 9.24 14.62
C THR A 265 -3.77 9.20 16.12
N TRP A 266 -4.39 8.14 16.63
CA TRP A 266 -4.58 7.88 18.05
C TRP A 266 -4.13 6.48 18.39
N LYS A 267 -3.49 6.36 19.55
CA LYS A 267 -3.03 5.07 20.06
C LYS A 267 -4.21 4.35 20.75
N PRO A 268 -4.57 3.14 20.30
CA PRO A 268 -5.54 2.31 21.02
C PRO A 268 -5.03 1.94 22.43
N LEU A 269 -5.95 1.68 23.36
CA LEU A 269 -5.64 1.11 24.69
C LEU A 269 -5.11 -0.33 24.65
#